data_AF-A0A6A9QKA7-F1
#
_entry.id   AF-A0A6A9QKA7-F1
#
_cell.length_a   1.000
_cell.length_b   1.000
_cell.length_c   1.000
_cell.angle_alpha   90.00
_cell.angle_beta   90.00
_cell.angle_gamma   90.00
#
_symmetry.space_group_name_H-M   'P 1'
#
loop_
_entity.id
_entity.type
_entity.pdbx_description
1 polymer ?
#
loop_
_entity_poly.entity_id
_entity_poly.type
_entity_poly.pdbx_seq_one_letter_code
_entity_poly.pdbx_strand_id
1 'polypeptide(L)'
;MINRQSSQNITIEIYFNPYAFHESITKYQIENDGDWIKTKNGYMMREFGNYAILIYPILSQDNDIVMSLSEKLDNLDRFRESLMKPGNFKDSITLHVTENEITTSLDLDLQEIVGLSLVNDVISQKGVRFKENEDLTYVSVSIKRPLTSNSLSEYFSKIAYALKLYYKIREEQEDIALKTSLQFVNFL
;
A
#
# COMPACT_ATOMS: atom_id res chain seq x y z
N MET A 1 -20.33 23.02 -14.63
CA MET A 1 -19.20 23.33 -13.72
C MET A 1 -19.28 22.37 -12.55
N ILE A 2 -18.50 21.30 -12.58
CA ILE A 2 -18.41 20.35 -11.47
C ILE A 2 -17.31 20.88 -10.54
N ASN A 3 -17.70 21.43 -9.39
CA ASN A 3 -16.79 21.72 -8.30
C ASN A 3 -16.23 20.40 -7.77
N ARG A 4 -15.12 19.94 -8.33
CA ARG A 4 -14.25 18.94 -7.70
C ARG A 4 -13.43 19.68 -6.63
N GLN A 5 -13.95 19.78 -5.42
CA GLN A 5 -13.06 19.76 -4.26
C GLN A 5 -12.45 18.36 -4.22
N SER A 6 -11.36 18.12 -4.96
CA SER A 6 -10.63 16.87 -4.82
C SER A 6 -9.98 16.90 -3.44
N SER A 7 -10.42 16.01 -2.55
CA SER A 7 -9.60 15.54 -1.45
C SER A 7 -8.19 15.27 -1.98
N GLN A 8 -7.22 16.05 -1.50
CA GLN A 8 -5.86 16.01 -1.99
C GLN A 8 -5.28 14.65 -1.61
N ASN A 9 -4.95 13.87 -2.63
CA ASN A 9 -4.46 12.51 -2.49
C ASN A 9 -2.98 12.50 -2.85
N ILE A 10 -2.13 12.20 -1.88
CA ILE A 10 -0.68 12.08 -2.07
C ILE A 10 -0.37 10.62 -2.32
N THR A 11 0.25 10.34 -3.45
CA THR A 11 0.78 9.03 -3.77
C THR A 11 2.17 8.88 -3.18
N ILE A 12 2.38 7.78 -2.46
CA ILE A 12 3.67 7.30 -1.99
C ILE A 12 3.91 5.96 -2.67
N GLU A 13 4.95 5.85 -3.46
CA GLU A 13 5.43 4.57 -3.98
C GLU A 13 6.66 4.14 -3.18
N ILE A 14 6.64 2.92 -2.65
CA ILE A 14 7.75 2.33 -1.92
C ILE A 14 8.30 1.19 -2.75
N TYR A 15 9.53 1.33 -3.21
CA TYR A 15 10.24 0.32 -3.99
C TYR A 15 11.12 -0.50 -3.05
N PHE A 16 10.85 -1.80 -2.95
CA PHE A 16 11.58 -2.73 -2.08
C PHE A 16 12.91 -3.20 -2.68
N ASN A 17 13.16 -2.86 -3.95
CA ASN A 17 14.37 -3.15 -4.70
C ASN A 17 14.90 -1.85 -5.36
N PRO A 18 16.11 -1.36 -4.99
CA PRO A 18 16.69 -0.16 -5.59
C PRO A 18 16.87 -0.24 -7.12
N TYR A 19 17.11 -1.42 -7.68
CA TYR A 19 17.25 -1.56 -9.13
C TYR A 19 15.93 -1.25 -9.87
N ALA A 20 14.82 -1.77 -9.36
CA ALA A 20 13.49 -1.48 -9.90
C ALA A 20 13.16 0.02 -9.82
N PHE A 21 13.58 0.66 -8.72
CA PHE A 21 13.46 2.10 -8.57
C PHE A 21 14.25 2.87 -9.63
N HIS A 22 15.53 2.56 -9.85
CA HIS A 22 16.33 3.23 -10.87
C HIS A 22 15.73 3.09 -12.28
N GLU A 23 15.20 1.91 -12.62
CA GLU A 23 14.49 1.69 -13.88
C GLU A 23 13.24 2.57 -13.98
N SER A 24 12.45 2.70 -12.91
CA SER A 24 11.23 3.52 -12.92
C SER A 24 11.52 5.01 -13.07
N ILE A 25 12.63 5.51 -12.51
CA ILE A 25 12.99 6.92 -12.53
C ILE A 25 13.85 7.36 -13.72
N THR A 26 14.27 6.45 -14.60
CA THR A 26 15.23 6.73 -15.69
C THR A 26 14.79 7.88 -16.62
N LYS A 27 13.48 8.14 -16.70
CA LYS A 27 12.90 9.20 -17.56
C LYS A 27 12.79 10.56 -16.88
N TYR A 28 13.03 10.66 -15.57
CA TYR A 28 12.83 11.91 -14.83
C TYR A 28 14.03 12.86 -14.98
N GLN A 29 13.73 14.14 -15.13
CA GLN A 29 14.74 15.20 -15.12
C GLN A 29 14.89 15.74 -13.70
N ILE A 30 16.12 15.71 -13.17
CA ILE A 30 16.44 16.15 -11.81
C ILE A 30 16.63 17.69 -11.80
N GLU A 31 16.06 18.36 -10.81
CA GLU A 31 16.21 19.81 -10.57
C GLU A 31 17.08 20.13 -9.36
N ASN A 32 16.93 19.36 -8.29
CA ASN A 32 17.64 19.60 -7.03
C ASN A 32 18.08 18.28 -6.44
N ASP A 33 19.31 18.28 -5.92
CA ASP A 33 19.98 17.15 -5.29
C ASP A 33 20.37 17.56 -3.87
N GLY A 34 19.50 17.21 -2.92
CA GLY A 34 19.74 17.26 -1.48
C GLY A 34 19.28 15.94 -0.87
N ASP A 35 18.93 15.91 0.43
CA ASP A 35 18.44 14.67 1.07
C ASP A 35 17.21 14.07 0.37
N TRP A 36 16.40 14.91 -0.26
CA TRP A 36 15.35 14.52 -1.19
C TRP A 36 15.65 15.07 -2.58
N ILE A 37 15.70 14.19 -3.57
CA ILE A 37 15.89 14.55 -4.98
C ILE A 37 14.54 15.02 -5.53
N LYS A 38 14.52 16.21 -6.13
CA LYS A 38 13.32 16.78 -6.78
C LYS A 38 13.42 16.66 -8.29
N THR A 39 12.31 16.26 -8.92
CA THR A 39 12.20 16.22 -10.38
C THR A 39 11.45 17.43 -10.91
N LYS A 40 11.72 17.80 -12.18
CA LYS A 40 10.96 18.84 -12.93
C LYS A 40 9.47 18.57 -12.97
N ASN A 41 9.09 17.30 -12.88
CA ASN A 41 7.70 16.85 -12.97
C ASN A 41 6.99 16.90 -11.60
N GLY A 42 7.64 17.42 -10.55
CA GLY A 42 7.04 17.63 -9.24
C GLY A 42 7.12 16.45 -8.27
N TYR A 43 7.80 15.36 -8.66
CA TYR A 43 8.06 14.22 -7.75
C TYR A 43 9.23 14.53 -6.81
N MET A 44 9.16 14.06 -5.56
CA MET A 44 10.33 13.91 -4.69
C MET A 44 10.65 12.44 -4.47
N MET A 45 11.94 12.13 -4.46
CA MET A 45 12.41 10.77 -4.23
C MET A 45 13.58 10.73 -3.26
N ARG A 46 13.71 9.60 -2.56
CA ARG A 46 14.81 9.34 -1.64
C ARG A 46 15.09 7.84 -1.52
N GLU A 47 16.38 7.50 -1.49
CA GLU A 47 16.86 6.14 -1.33
C GLU A 47 17.35 5.87 0.10
N PHE A 48 17.09 4.67 0.59
CA PHE A 48 17.40 4.20 1.93
C PHE A 48 18.10 2.84 1.90
N GLY A 49 19.23 2.75 1.18
CA GLY A 49 20.09 1.57 1.12
C GLY A 49 19.45 0.33 0.45
N ASN A 50 18.40 -0.23 1.04
CA ASN A 50 17.68 -1.40 0.56
C ASN A 50 16.25 -1.12 0.07
N TYR A 51 15.80 0.13 0.06
CA TYR A 51 14.53 0.53 -0.53
C TYR A 51 14.59 1.98 -1.01
N ALA A 52 13.63 2.40 -1.80
CA ALA A 52 13.47 3.79 -2.23
C ALA A 52 12.02 4.23 -2.10
N ILE A 53 11.81 5.54 -1.93
CA ILE A 53 10.49 6.15 -1.84
C ILE A 53 10.38 7.21 -2.92
N LEU A 54 9.23 7.24 -3.60
CA LEU A 54 8.80 8.29 -4.52
C LEU A 54 7.48 8.87 -3.99
N ILE A 55 7.34 10.20 -3.99
CA ILE A 55 6.15 10.91 -3.47
C ILE A 55 5.65 11.91 -4.53
N TYR A 56 4.34 11.94 -4.76
CA TYR A 56 3.67 12.90 -5.64
C TYR A 56 2.15 13.00 -5.40
N PRO A 57 1.51 14.18 -5.56
CA PRO A 57 2.11 15.50 -5.61
C PRO A 57 2.57 15.92 -4.21
N ILE A 58 3.45 16.92 -4.14
CA ILE A 58 3.91 17.47 -2.85
C ILE A 58 3.45 18.90 -2.75
N LEU A 59 2.56 19.16 -1.81
CA LEU A 59 2.03 20.48 -1.54
C LEU A 59 2.66 21.01 -0.25
N SER A 60 2.66 22.33 -0.08
CA SER A 60 3.28 22.99 1.07
C SER A 60 2.71 22.54 2.40
N GLN A 61 1.44 22.11 2.44
CA GLN A 61 0.77 21.57 3.63
C GLN A 61 1.19 20.14 4.01
N ASP A 62 1.90 19.41 3.16
CA ASP A 62 2.24 17.99 3.35
C ASP A 62 3.62 17.77 3.96
N ASN A 63 4.10 18.77 4.70
CA ASN A 63 5.41 18.74 5.32
C ASN A 63 5.53 17.60 6.35
N ASP A 64 4.44 17.23 7.02
CA ASP A 64 4.43 16.11 7.98
C ASP A 64 4.76 14.77 7.32
N ILE A 65 4.28 14.51 6.10
CA ILE A 65 4.58 13.30 5.33
C ILE A 65 6.06 13.26 4.95
N VAL A 66 6.57 14.34 4.35
CA VAL A 66 7.97 14.41 3.91
C VAL A 66 8.92 14.28 5.10
N MET A 67 8.64 14.96 6.22
CA MET A 67 9.41 14.82 7.46
C MET A 67 9.35 13.39 8.00
N SER A 68 8.17 12.77 8.04
CA SER A 68 8.01 11.39 8.54
C SER A 68 8.75 10.35 7.70
N LEU A 69 8.77 10.54 6.38
CA LEU A 69 9.46 9.66 5.43
C LEU A 69 10.95 10.00 5.29
N SER A 70 11.44 11.05 5.94
CA SER A 70 12.86 11.40 5.94
C SER A 70 13.69 10.53 6.86
N GLU A 71 13.03 9.79 7.76
CA GLU A 71 13.64 8.79 8.61
C GLU A 71 13.48 7.40 8.00
N LYS A 72 14.37 6.48 8.40
CA LYS A 72 14.28 5.10 7.94
C LYS A 72 12.99 4.48 8.48
N LEU A 73 12.21 3.87 7.60
CA LEU A 73 11.00 3.17 7.97
C LEU A 73 11.36 1.79 8.51
N ASP A 74 11.10 1.61 9.80
CA ASP A 74 11.12 0.29 10.40
C ASP A 74 9.91 -0.52 9.87
N ASN A 75 10.08 -1.84 9.74
CA ASN A 75 9.03 -2.81 9.36
C ASN A 75 8.66 -2.94 7.87
N LEU A 76 9.44 -2.38 6.92
CA LEU A 76 9.18 -2.62 5.49
C LEU A 76 9.34 -4.09 5.08
N ASP A 77 10.10 -4.89 5.82
CA ASP A 77 10.23 -6.33 5.56
C ASP A 77 8.90 -7.09 5.63
N ARG A 78 7.92 -6.59 6.39
CA ARG A 78 6.57 -7.18 6.45
C ARG A 78 5.82 -7.06 5.12
N PHE A 79 6.08 -6.01 4.34
CA PHE A 79 5.54 -5.93 2.98
C PHE A 79 6.17 -6.98 2.08
N ARG A 80 7.50 -7.18 2.18
CA ARG A 80 8.21 -8.19 1.40
C ARG A 80 7.63 -9.58 1.61
N GLU A 81 7.30 -9.96 2.85
CA GLU A 81 6.66 -11.25 3.15
C GLU A 81 5.31 -11.46 2.43
N SER A 82 4.54 -10.38 2.26
CA SER A 82 3.20 -10.42 1.66
C SER A 82 3.25 -10.29 0.14
N LEU A 83 4.13 -9.45 -0.40
CA LEU A 83 4.16 -9.04 -1.80
C LEU A 83 5.18 -9.79 -2.66
N MET A 84 6.19 -10.43 -2.06
CA MET A 84 7.23 -11.16 -2.82
C MET A 84 7.00 -12.67 -2.84
N LYS A 85 5.72 -13.10 -2.78
CA LYS A 85 5.37 -14.52 -2.91
C LYS A 85 5.40 -14.96 -4.38
N PRO A 86 5.82 -16.22 -4.67
CA PRO A 86 5.74 -16.77 -6.02
C PRO A 86 4.32 -16.65 -6.61
N GLY A 87 4.22 -16.27 -7.88
CA GLY A 87 2.95 -16.10 -8.60
C GLY A 87 2.38 -14.67 -8.58
N ASN A 88 2.62 -13.89 -7.53
CA ASN A 88 2.12 -12.51 -7.38
C ASN A 88 3.21 -11.55 -6.90
N PHE A 89 4.39 -11.66 -7.49
CA PHE A 89 5.54 -10.85 -7.11
C PHE A 89 5.32 -9.36 -7.45
N LYS A 90 5.44 -8.50 -6.45
CA LYS A 90 5.48 -7.03 -6.60
C LYS A 90 6.72 -6.49 -5.89
N ASP A 91 7.54 -5.75 -6.62
CA ASP A 91 8.77 -5.11 -6.14
C ASP A 91 8.55 -3.70 -5.60
N SER A 92 7.34 -3.17 -5.75
CA SER A 92 6.90 -1.92 -5.15
C SER A 92 5.47 -2.03 -4.60
N ILE A 93 5.10 -1.04 -3.79
CA ILE A 93 3.71 -0.79 -3.39
C ILE A 93 3.39 0.68 -3.58
N THR A 94 2.23 0.94 -4.19
CA THR A 94 1.66 2.27 -4.32
C THR A 94 0.63 2.50 -3.21
N LEU A 95 0.82 3.56 -2.44
CA LEU A 95 -0.07 3.98 -1.36
C LEU A 95 -0.62 5.38 -1.64
N HIS A 96 -1.86 5.60 -1.26
CA HIS A 96 -2.58 6.86 -1.40
C HIS A 96 -2.89 7.41 -0.01
N VAL A 97 -2.43 8.62 0.29
CA VAL A 97 -2.58 9.28 1.58
C VAL A 97 -3.50 10.48 1.42
N THR A 98 -4.57 10.48 2.22
CA THR A 98 -5.49 11.61 2.33
C THR A 98 -5.37 12.26 3.71
N GLU A 99 -6.33 13.08 4.10
CA GLU A 99 -6.36 13.69 5.43
C GLU A 99 -6.52 12.64 6.55
N ASN A 100 -7.33 11.61 6.31
CA ASN A 100 -7.78 10.67 7.36
C ASN A 100 -7.57 9.19 7.02
N GLU A 101 -7.08 8.84 5.82
CA GLU A 101 -6.73 7.45 5.50
C GLU A 101 -5.45 7.30 4.66
N ILE A 102 -4.85 6.12 4.78
CA ILE A 102 -3.87 5.58 3.83
C ILE A 102 -4.51 4.35 3.18
N THR A 103 -4.50 4.29 1.86
CA THR A 103 -4.99 3.16 1.09
C THR A 103 -3.91 2.56 0.20
N THR A 104 -4.03 1.28 -0.10
CA THR A 104 -3.29 0.67 -1.21
C THR A 104 -3.93 1.06 -2.53
N SER A 105 -3.12 1.19 -3.57
CA SER A 105 -3.64 1.34 -4.94
C SER A 105 -4.24 0.03 -5.46
N LEU A 106 -5.00 0.14 -6.55
CA LEU A 106 -5.66 -0.98 -7.23
C LEU A 106 -4.68 -1.77 -8.11
N ASP A 107 -3.46 -1.28 -8.32
CA ASP A 107 -2.38 -1.95 -9.05
C ASP A 107 -1.90 -3.25 -8.38
N LEU A 108 -2.29 -3.49 -7.12
CA LEU A 108 -2.12 -4.75 -6.42
C LEU A 108 -3.05 -5.86 -6.93
N ASP A 109 -4.10 -5.52 -7.68
CA ASP A 109 -5.03 -6.47 -8.32
C ASP A 109 -5.62 -7.49 -7.35
N LEU A 110 -5.94 -7.04 -6.13
CA LEU A 110 -6.54 -7.89 -5.11
C LEU A 110 -7.99 -8.15 -5.49
N GLN A 111 -8.33 -9.38 -5.85
CA GLN A 111 -9.69 -9.79 -6.18
C GLN A 111 -10.63 -9.75 -4.96
N GLU A 112 -11.93 -9.65 -5.21
CA GLU A 112 -13.00 -9.74 -4.20
C GLU A 112 -12.80 -10.90 -3.21
N ILE A 113 -13.15 -10.65 -1.94
CA ILE A 113 -13.17 -11.65 -0.87
C ILE A 113 -14.62 -12.02 -0.55
N VAL A 114 -14.98 -13.29 -0.71
CA VAL A 114 -16.28 -13.79 -0.23
C VAL A 114 -16.37 -13.64 1.29
N GLY A 115 -17.44 -13.00 1.77
CA GLY A 115 -17.63 -12.73 3.20
C GLY A 115 -16.88 -11.50 3.72
N LEU A 116 -16.54 -10.54 2.85
CA LEU A 116 -15.80 -9.33 3.22
C LEU A 116 -16.38 -8.56 4.41
N SER A 117 -17.72 -8.50 4.52
CA SER A 117 -18.40 -7.86 5.66
C SER A 117 -18.00 -8.49 7.00
N LEU A 118 -17.97 -9.82 7.08
CA LEU A 118 -17.57 -10.56 8.28
C LEU A 118 -16.11 -10.29 8.65
N VAL A 119 -15.23 -10.23 7.64
CA VAL A 119 -13.82 -9.91 7.83
C VAL A 119 -13.68 -8.50 8.39
N ASN A 120 -14.37 -7.53 7.78
CA ASN A 120 -14.35 -6.12 8.18
C ASN A 120 -14.90 -5.90 9.60
N ASP A 121 -15.93 -6.64 10.02
CA ASP A 121 -16.48 -6.58 11.38
C ASP A 121 -15.41 -6.92 12.43
N VAL A 122 -14.52 -7.88 12.13
CA VAL A 122 -13.43 -8.27 13.02
C VAL A 122 -12.28 -7.25 13.02
N ILE A 123 -11.83 -6.80 11.84
CA ILE A 123 -10.59 -5.99 11.74
C ILE A 123 -10.81 -4.49 11.92
N SER A 124 -12.04 -3.99 11.77
CA SER A 124 -12.36 -2.57 11.85
C SER A 124 -11.96 -1.94 13.18
N GLN A 125 -11.99 -2.70 14.28
CA GLN A 125 -11.56 -2.28 15.61
C GLN A 125 -10.08 -1.89 15.68
N LYS A 126 -9.25 -2.36 14.74
CA LYS A 126 -7.83 -2.01 14.61
C LYS A 126 -7.59 -0.82 13.68
N GLY A 127 -8.66 -0.22 13.14
CA GLY A 127 -8.61 0.88 12.19
C GLY A 127 -8.21 0.46 10.78
N VAL A 128 -8.44 -0.82 10.43
CA VAL A 128 -8.17 -1.40 9.11
C VAL A 128 -9.49 -1.81 8.49
N ARG A 129 -9.66 -1.60 7.19
CA ARG A 129 -10.80 -2.10 6.40
C ARG A 129 -10.33 -2.53 5.03
N PHE A 130 -10.98 -3.54 4.48
CA PHE A 130 -10.97 -3.78 3.05
C PHE A 130 -12.15 -3.02 2.42
N LYS A 131 -11.89 -2.35 1.31
CA LYS A 131 -12.89 -1.63 0.51
C LYS A 131 -12.87 -2.20 -0.92
N GLU A 132 -13.96 -2.01 -1.64
CA GLU A 132 -14.11 -2.51 -3.01
C GLU A 132 -14.28 -1.36 -4.00
N ASN A 133 -13.74 -1.53 -5.20
CA ASN A 133 -13.95 -0.68 -6.36
C ASN A 133 -13.80 -1.51 -7.64
N GLU A 134 -14.82 -1.54 -8.49
CA GLU A 134 -14.77 -2.24 -9.79
C GLU A 134 -14.24 -3.68 -9.68
N ASP A 135 -14.84 -4.48 -8.78
CA ASP A 135 -14.48 -5.89 -8.48
C ASP A 135 -13.09 -6.10 -7.84
N LEU A 136 -12.34 -5.03 -7.61
CA LEU A 136 -11.06 -5.04 -6.91
C LEU A 136 -11.20 -4.60 -5.47
N THR A 137 -10.51 -5.30 -4.60
CA THR A 137 -10.33 -4.98 -3.19
C THR A 137 -9.09 -4.12 -2.98
N TYR A 138 -9.14 -3.22 -2.01
CA TYR A 138 -7.98 -2.48 -1.53
C TYR A 138 -8.03 -2.32 -0.01
N VAL A 139 -6.85 -2.19 0.59
CA VAL A 139 -6.72 -1.99 2.03
C VAL A 139 -6.85 -0.49 2.31
N SER A 140 -7.58 -0.16 3.37
CA SER A 140 -7.73 1.19 3.90
C SER A 140 -7.42 1.20 5.40
N VAL A 141 -6.55 2.11 5.82
CA VAL A 141 -6.17 2.32 7.22
C VAL A 141 -6.51 3.74 7.62
N SER A 142 -7.30 3.89 8.69
CA SER A 142 -7.60 5.21 9.26
C SER A 142 -6.38 5.78 9.98
N ILE A 143 -6.06 7.04 9.70
CA ILE A 143 -4.90 7.74 10.26
C ILE A 143 -5.32 8.99 11.05
N LYS A 144 -4.36 9.52 11.82
CA LYS A 144 -4.44 10.81 12.48
C LYS A 144 -3.25 11.66 12.07
N ARG A 145 -3.50 12.94 11.80
CA ARG A 145 -2.47 13.95 11.49
C ARG A 145 -2.18 14.84 12.70
N PRO A 146 -0.99 15.45 12.81
CA PRO A 146 0.16 15.30 11.90
C PRO A 146 0.79 13.91 11.95
N LEU A 147 1.34 13.46 10.83
CA LEU A 147 2.10 12.22 10.76
C LEU A 147 3.49 12.40 11.40
N THR A 148 3.98 11.30 11.99
CA THR A 148 5.35 11.15 12.50
C THR A 148 5.94 9.88 11.91
N SER A 149 7.26 9.74 11.91
CA SER A 149 7.95 8.51 11.49
C SER A 149 7.37 7.26 12.18
N ASN A 150 7.17 7.33 13.50
CA ASN A 150 6.57 6.24 14.29
C ASN A 150 5.13 5.93 13.86
N SER A 151 4.25 6.94 13.80
CA SER A 151 2.84 6.69 13.43
C SER A 151 2.71 6.18 11.99
N LEU A 152 3.55 6.67 11.08
CA LEU A 152 3.57 6.20 9.70
C LEU A 152 4.06 4.75 9.58
N SER A 153 5.12 4.37 10.31
CA SER A 153 5.58 2.98 10.40
C SER A 153 4.50 2.06 10.97
N GLU A 154 3.73 2.51 11.97
CA GLU A 154 2.59 1.75 12.50
C GLU A 154 1.48 1.56 11.46
N TYR A 155 1.11 2.61 10.73
CA TYR A 155 0.08 2.51 9.68
C TYR A 155 0.52 1.61 8.53
N PHE A 156 1.77 1.73 8.09
CA PHE A 156 2.37 0.85 7.09
C PHE A 156 2.41 -0.60 7.56
N SER A 157 2.74 -0.86 8.83
CA SER A 157 2.65 -2.19 9.42
C SER A 157 1.22 -2.75 9.37
N LYS A 158 0.19 -1.93 9.65
CA LYS A 158 -1.21 -2.36 9.55
C LYS A 158 -1.58 -2.76 8.12
N ILE A 159 -1.11 -2.00 7.12
CA ILE A 159 -1.33 -2.35 5.71
C ILE A 159 -0.67 -3.69 5.39
N ALA A 160 0.59 -3.88 5.77
CA ALA A 160 1.31 -5.12 5.52
C ALA A 160 0.60 -6.34 6.17
N TYR A 161 0.08 -6.20 7.38
CA TYR A 161 -0.71 -7.24 8.05
C TYR A 161 -2.06 -7.49 7.37
N ALA A 162 -2.74 -6.45 6.89
CA ALA A 162 -3.97 -6.59 6.14
C ALA A 162 -3.75 -7.36 4.83
N LEU A 163 -2.67 -7.08 4.11
CA LEU A 163 -2.27 -7.84 2.92
C LEU A 163 -1.96 -9.30 3.26
N LYS A 164 -1.25 -9.55 4.37
CA LYS A 164 -0.99 -10.91 4.85
C LYS A 164 -2.30 -11.67 5.15
N LEU A 165 -3.26 -11.01 5.79
CA LEU A 165 -4.58 -11.56 6.06
C LEU A 165 -5.35 -11.85 4.76
N TYR A 166 -5.34 -10.92 3.81
CA TYR A 166 -5.95 -11.09 2.49
C TYR A 166 -5.50 -12.40 1.83
N TYR A 167 -4.18 -12.59 1.67
CA TYR A 167 -3.66 -13.79 1.04
C TYR A 167 -3.96 -15.05 1.83
N LYS A 168 -3.99 -14.98 3.16
CA LYS A 168 -4.36 -16.13 3.99
C LYS A 168 -5.83 -16.52 3.80
N ILE A 169 -6.74 -15.56 3.73
CA ILE A 169 -8.16 -15.83 3.49
C ILE A 169 -8.34 -16.51 2.13
N ARG A 170 -7.67 -16.02 1.08
CA ARG A 170 -7.72 -16.62 -0.26
C ARG A 170 -7.24 -18.07 -0.26
N GLU A 171 -6.12 -18.35 0.39
CA GLU A 171 -5.58 -19.71 0.55
C GLU A 171 -6.59 -20.65 1.25
N GLU A 172 -7.20 -20.20 2.35
CA GLU A 172 -8.19 -20.99 3.09
C GLU A 172 -9.49 -21.20 2.28
N GLN A 173 -9.91 -20.21 1.49
CA GLN A 173 -11.08 -20.33 0.61
C GLN A 173 -10.85 -21.39 -0.48
N GLU A 174 -9.66 -21.41 -1.09
CA GLU A 174 -9.30 -22.42 -2.10
C GLU A 174 -9.27 -23.84 -1.50
N ASP A 175 -8.69 -24.00 -0.31
CA ASP A 175 -8.62 -25.29 0.38
C ASP A 175 -10.02 -25.80 0.79
N ILE A 176 -10.88 -24.93 1.34
CA ILE A 176 -12.26 -25.28 1.70
C ILE A 176 -13.06 -25.66 0.45
N ALA A 177 -12.92 -24.92 -0.64
CA ALA A 177 -13.59 -25.22 -1.90
C ALA A 177 -13.19 -26.60 -2.42
N LEU A 178 -11.89 -26.88 -2.49
CA LEU A 178 -11.37 -28.18 -2.93
C LEU A 178 -11.88 -29.33 -2.05
N LYS A 179 -11.78 -29.19 -0.73
CA LYS A 179 -12.25 -30.21 0.22
C LYS A 179 -13.73 -30.48 0.07
N THR A 180 -14.54 -29.43 -0.06
CA THR A 180 -15.99 -29.54 -0.24
C THR A 180 -16.34 -30.24 -1.56
N SER A 181 -15.66 -29.89 -2.65
CA SER A 181 -15.84 -30.55 -3.95
C SER A 181 -15.47 -32.03 -3.91
N LEU A 182 -14.34 -32.39 -3.29
CA LEU A 182 -13.92 -33.80 -3.14
C LEU A 182 -14.91 -34.59 -2.30
N GLN A 183 -15.41 -34.01 -1.20
CA GLN A 183 -16.45 -34.63 -0.39
C GLN A 183 -17.71 -34.88 -1.22
N PHE A 184 -18.17 -33.87 -1.97
CA PHE A 184 -19.36 -33.99 -2.81
C PHE A 184 -19.21 -35.09 -3.88
N VAL A 185 -18.05 -35.15 -4.57
CA VAL A 185 -17.78 -36.19 -5.56
C VAL A 185 -17.77 -37.59 -4.94
N ASN A 186 -17.28 -37.76 -3.71
CA ASN A 186 -17.33 -39.05 -3.01
C ASN A 186 -18.76 -39.49 -2.62
N PHE A 187 -19.73 -38.57 -2.60
CA PHE A 187 -21.14 -38.89 -2.38
C PHE A 187 -21.91 -39.21 -3.68
N LEU A 188 -21.34 -38.92 -4.85
CA LEU A 188 -21.89 -39.29 -6.16
C LEU A 188 -21.53 -40.75 -6.52
#